data_AF-A0A9X4X8X3-F1
#
_entry.id   AF-A0A9X4X8X3-F1
#
_cell.length_a   1.000
_cell.length_b   1.000
_cell.length_c   1.000
_cell.angle_alpha   90.00
_cell.angle_beta   90.00
_cell.angle_gamma   90.00
#
_symmetry.space_group_name_H-M   'P 1'
#
loop_
_entity.id
_entity.type
_entity.pdbx_description
1 polymer ?
#
loop_
_entity_poly.entity_id
_entity_poly.type
_entity_poly.pdbx_seq_one_letter_code
_entity_poly.pdbx_strand_id
1 'polypeptide(L)'
;MERINSIIYCRRFEKDSETIAYSPAKVDEVANLIETTKTNNAIFLCLPVFVTSHYALYDLDSNVTYGSNSYIVNNKPANFCKFYIPIKDITLVQEADIDLDNH
;
A
#
# COMPACT_ATOMS: atom_id res chain seq x y z
N MET A 1 1.26 -6.61 -17.45
CA MET A 1 2.20 -6.30 -16.37
C MET A 1 1.50 -5.49 -15.30
N GLU A 2 0.95 -6.20 -14.31
CA GLU A 2 0.56 -5.59 -13.06
C GLU A 2 1.83 -5.50 -12.20
N ARG A 3 2.30 -4.29 -11.89
CA ARG A 3 3.55 -4.06 -11.13
C ARG A 3 3.22 -3.28 -9.87
N ILE A 4 3.84 -3.63 -8.75
CA ILE A 4 3.81 -2.82 -7.53
C ILE A 4 4.95 -1.81 -7.63
N ASN A 5 4.59 -0.53 -7.72
CA ASN A 5 5.53 0.58 -7.84
C ASN A 5 5.69 1.37 -6.52
N SER A 6 4.78 1.16 -5.56
CA SER A 6 4.92 1.72 -4.22
C SER A 6 4.25 0.88 -3.14
N ILE A 7 4.78 1.01 -1.92
CA ILE A 7 4.27 0.41 -0.70
C ILE A 7 3.82 1.55 0.22
N ILE A 8 2.58 1.49 0.67
CA ILE A 8 1.98 2.49 1.55
C ILE A 8 1.70 1.83 2.89
N TYR A 9 2.36 2.31 3.93
CA TYR A 9 2.19 1.84 5.29
C TYR A 9 1.09 2.65 5.99
N CYS A 10 0.17 1.93 6.62
CA CYS A 10 -1.02 2.49 7.25
C CYS A 10 -1.17 1.97 8.67
N ARG A 11 -1.30 2.89 9.64
CA ARG A 11 -1.54 2.59 11.04
C ARG A 11 -2.55 3.58 11.63
N ARG A 12 -3.68 3.06 12.12
CA ARG A 12 -4.78 3.89 12.64
C ARG A 12 -4.53 4.38 14.07
N PHE A 13 -4.04 3.50 14.93
CA PHE A 13 -3.64 3.83 16.31
C PHE A 13 -2.23 3.32 16.58
N GLU A 14 -1.50 3.99 17.48
CA GLU A 14 -0.09 3.67 17.78
C GLU A 14 0.13 2.20 18.20
N LYS A 15 -0.86 1.60 18.86
CA LYS A 15 -0.83 0.21 19.34
C LYS A 15 -1.29 -0.83 18.30
N ASP A 16 -1.80 -0.39 17.16
CA ASP A 16 -2.27 -1.29 16.11
C ASP A 16 -1.09 -1.80 15.29
N SER A 17 -1.21 -3.04 14.81
CA SER A 17 -0.32 -3.58 13.78
C SER A 17 -0.42 -2.75 12.50
N GLU A 18 0.70 -2.63 11.81
CA GLU A 18 0.78 -1.87 10.56
C GLU A 18 0.21 -2.68 9.41
N THR A 19 -0.61 -2.02 8.59
CA THR A 19 -1.16 -2.59 7.36
C THR A 19 -0.47 -1.98 6.16
N ILE A 20 -0.35 -2.78 5.10
CA ILE A 20 0.33 -2.41 3.87
C ILE A 20 -0.67 -2.40 2.73
N ALA A 21 -0.66 -1.30 1.98
CA ALA A 21 -1.30 -1.16 0.70
C ALA A 21 -0.23 -1.14 -0.40
N TYR A 22 -0.27 -2.12 -1.29
CA TYR A 22 0.58 -2.15 -2.49
C TYR A 22 -0.11 -1.42 -3.63
N SER A 23 0.54 -0.43 -4.22
CA SER A 23 -0.04 0.37 -5.30
C SER A 23 0.77 0.26 -6.60
N PRO A 24 0.11 0.28 -7.77
CA PRO A 24 0.80 0.47 -9.04
C PRO A 24 1.21 1.92 -9.29
N ALA A 25 0.77 2.87 -8.46
CA ALA A 25 1.21 4.26 -8.57
C ALA A 25 2.66 4.38 -8.08
N LYS A 26 3.42 5.31 -8.67
CA LYS A 26 4.78 5.63 -8.19
C LYS A 26 4.72 6.43 -6.90
N VAL A 27 5.79 6.39 -6.11
CA VAL A 27 5.91 7.14 -4.84
C VAL A 27 5.61 8.62 -5.02
N ASP A 28 6.18 9.25 -6.04
CA ASP A 28 5.98 10.68 -6.32
C ASP A 28 4.51 11.00 -6.64
N GLU A 29 3.83 10.10 -7.34
CA GLU A 29 2.40 10.25 -7.67
C GLU A 29 1.55 10.16 -6.39
N VAL A 30 1.85 9.20 -5.52
CA VAL A 30 1.17 9.03 -4.23
C VAL A 30 1.42 10.23 -3.32
N ALA A 31 2.67 10.70 -3.22
CA ALA A 31 3.03 11.87 -2.43
C ALA A 31 2.30 13.14 -2.91
N ASN A 32 2.30 13.39 -4.23
CA ASN A 32 1.56 14.49 -4.82
C ASN A 32 0.06 14.39 -4.53
N LEU A 33 -0.52 13.19 -4.57
CA LEU A 33 -1.93 12.97 -4.28
C LEU A 33 -2.25 13.24 -2.81
N ILE A 34 -1.39 12.84 -1.88
CA ILE A 34 -1.53 13.15 -0.45
C ILE A 34 -1.56 14.67 -0.24
N GLU A 35 -0.59 15.41 -0.77
CA GLU A 35 -0.51 16.87 -0.60
C GLU A 35 -1.68 17.60 -1.25
N THR A 36 -2.11 17.15 -2.43
CA THR A 36 -3.30 17.70 -3.11
C THR A 36 -4.56 17.47 -2.28
N THR A 37 -4.71 16.27 -1.71
CA THR A 37 -5.90 15.90 -0.92
C THR A 37 -5.96 16.70 0.39
N LYS A 38 -4.81 16.92 1.05
CA LYS A 38 -4.69 17.82 2.21
C LYS A 38 -5.08 19.26 1.85
N THR A 39 -4.59 19.77 0.73
CA THR A 39 -4.89 21.13 0.25
C THR A 39 -6.38 21.32 -0.01
N ASN A 40 -7.05 20.27 -0.49
CA ASN A 40 -8.48 20.25 -0.75
C ASN A 40 -9.34 19.98 0.50
N ASN A 41 -8.75 19.94 1.70
CA ASN A 41 -9.41 19.60 2.97
C ASN A 41 -10.15 18.24 2.95
N ALA A 42 -9.70 17.30 2.11
CA ALA A 42 -10.26 15.96 2.06
C ALA A 42 -9.53 15.04 3.06
N ILE A 43 -10.29 14.17 3.70
CA ILE A 43 -9.79 13.30 4.79
C ILE A 43 -9.25 11.97 4.26
N PHE A 44 -9.78 11.52 3.12
CA PHE A 44 -9.48 10.23 2.53
C PHE A 44 -8.76 10.38 1.21
N LEU A 45 -7.72 9.57 1.04
CA LEU A 45 -7.00 9.37 -0.19
C LEU A 45 -7.59 8.17 -0.91
N CYS A 46 -8.07 8.34 -2.14
CA CYS A 46 -8.54 7.24 -2.97
C CYS A 46 -7.41 6.76 -3.86
N LEU A 47 -6.90 5.55 -3.62
CA LEU A 47 -5.81 4.99 -4.40
C LEU A 47 -6.14 3.63 -5.00
N PRO A 48 -5.67 3.36 -6.22
CA PRO A 48 -5.57 1.99 -6.70
C PRO A 48 -4.60 1.17 -5.83
N VAL A 49 -5.06 0.02 -5.34
CA VAL A 49 -4.23 -0.92 -4.58
C VAL A 49 -4.50 -2.36 -5.01
N PHE A 50 -3.46 -3.17 -4.91
CA PHE A 50 -3.55 -4.61 -4.98
C PHE A 50 -4.09 -5.15 -3.64
N VAL A 51 -4.97 -6.15 -3.69
CA VAL A 51 -5.61 -6.73 -2.49
C VAL A 51 -5.46 -8.24 -2.45
N THR A 52 -5.59 -8.78 -1.23
CA THR A 52 -5.68 -10.22 -0.99
C THR A 52 -7.00 -10.80 -1.55
N SER A 53 -7.13 -12.13 -1.58
CA SER A 53 -8.36 -12.81 -2.01
C SER A 53 -9.60 -12.46 -1.16
N HIS A 54 -9.39 -11.97 0.06
CA HIS A 54 -10.45 -11.50 0.97
C HIS A 54 -10.79 -10.01 0.78
N TYR A 55 -10.28 -9.35 -0.26
CA TYR A 55 -10.43 -7.91 -0.49
C TYR A 55 -9.91 -7.05 0.67
N ALA A 56 -8.88 -7.54 1.38
CA ALA A 56 -8.24 -6.86 2.49
C ALA A 56 -6.82 -6.40 2.14
N LEU A 57 -6.36 -5.36 2.84
CA LEU A 57 -4.96 -4.92 2.85
C LEU A 57 -4.06 -5.97 3.53
N TYR A 58 -2.76 -5.87 3.30
CA TYR A 58 -1.79 -6.84 3.80
C TYR A 58 -1.39 -6.50 5.23
N ASP A 59 -1.62 -7.40 6.16
CA ASP A 59 -0.99 -7.34 7.48
C ASP A 59 0.51 -7.62 7.34
N LEU A 60 1.35 -6.77 7.94
CA LEU A 60 2.79 -6.87 7.88
C LEU A 60 3.31 -8.17 8.50
N ASP A 61 2.78 -8.58 9.65
CA ASP A 61 3.27 -9.73 10.40
C ASP A 61 2.77 -11.05 9.79
N SER A 62 1.57 -11.05 9.21
CA SER A 62 0.96 -12.27 8.66
C SER A 62 1.23 -12.50 7.18
N ASN A 63 1.46 -11.44 6.38
CA ASN A 63 1.57 -11.55 4.93
C ASN A 63 2.94 -11.18 4.37
N VAL A 64 3.84 -10.63 5.20
CA VAL A 64 5.15 -10.17 4.76
C VAL A 64 6.23 -10.73 5.67
N THR A 65 7.36 -11.13 5.10
CA THR A 65 8.54 -11.49 5.87
C THR A 65 9.72 -10.62 5.46
N TYR A 66 10.42 -10.09 6.45
CA TYR A 66 11.62 -9.29 6.27
C TYR A 66 12.82 -10.20 5.96
N GLY A 67 13.28 -10.17 4.71
CA GLY A 67 14.62 -10.61 4.35
C GLY A 67 15.62 -9.49 4.59
N SER A 68 16.92 -9.81 4.65
CA SER A 68 18.00 -8.90 5.08
C SER A 68 18.14 -7.59 4.31
N ASN A 69 17.38 -7.36 3.22
CA ASN A 69 17.15 -6.07 2.55
C ASN A 69 15.96 -6.13 1.56
N SER A 70 14.98 -7.01 1.81
CA SER A 70 13.90 -7.27 0.83
C SER A 70 12.60 -7.69 1.51
N TYR A 71 11.48 -7.19 0.99
CA TYR A 71 10.14 -7.63 1.37
C TYR A 71 9.78 -8.88 0.58
N ILE A 72 9.54 -10.00 1.27
CA ILE A 72 8.94 -11.17 0.65
C ILE A 72 7.44 -11.12 0.95
N VAL A 73 6.64 -10.93 -0.09
CA VAL A 73 5.18 -10.99 -0.01
C VAL A 73 4.76 -12.46 -0.05
N ASN A 74 4.31 -12.99 1.09
CA ASN A 74 3.95 -14.40 1.22
C ASN A 74 2.65 -14.75 0.46
N ASN A 75 1.75 -13.77 0.35
CA ASN A 75 0.50 -13.89 -0.39
C ASN A 75 0.51 -12.97 -1.60
N LYS A 76 0.58 -13.54 -2.82
CA LYS A 76 0.48 -12.73 -4.04
C LYS A 76 -0.87 -11.98 -4.10
N PRO A 77 -0.92 -10.79 -4.72
CA PRO A 77 -2.17 -10.12 -5.05
C PRO A 77 -3.13 -11.01 -5.81
N ALA A 78 -4.40 -10.99 -5.39
CA ALA A 78 -5.47 -11.71 -6.06
C ALA A 78 -6.26 -10.79 -7.00
N ASN A 79 -6.35 -9.49 -6.68
CA ASN A 79 -7.13 -8.54 -7.45
C ASN A 79 -6.67 -7.09 -7.20
N PHE A 80 -7.30 -6.18 -7.92
CA PHE A 80 -7.10 -4.74 -7.85
C PHE A 80 -8.38 -4.04 -7.38
N CYS A 81 -8.25 -3.07 -6.48
CA CYS A 81 -9.37 -2.30 -5.96
C CYS A 81 -8.98 -0.84 -5.70
N LYS A 82 -9.97 0.06 -5.70
CA LYS A 82 -9.78 1.42 -5.18
C LYS A 82 -10.04 1.42 -3.69
N PHE A 83 -9.05 1.80 -2.91
CA PHE A 83 -9.15 1.90 -1.46
C PHE A 83 -9.17 3.35 -1.01
N TYR A 84 -10.03 3.65 -0.03
CA TYR A 84 -10.12 4.96 0.60
C TYR A 84 -9.37 4.91 1.93
N ILE A 85 -8.16 5.46 1.95
CA ILE A 85 -7.26 5.44 3.11
C ILE A 85 -7.32 6.80 3.80
N PRO A 86 -7.62 6.88 5.11
CA PRO A 86 -7.49 8.13 5.85
C PRO A 86 -6.04 8.63 5.78
N ILE A 87 -5.82 9.88 5.35
CA ILE A 87 -4.46 10.42 5.17
C ILE A 87 -3.68 10.38 6.47
N LYS A 88 -4.35 10.65 7.60
CA LYS A 88 -3.75 10.64 8.93
C LYS A 88 -3.23 9.26 9.37
N ASP A 89 -3.70 8.19 8.73
CA ASP A 89 -3.29 6.82 9.04
C ASP A 89 -2.07 6.42 8.19
N ILE A 90 -1.71 7.19 7.16
CA ILE A 90 -0.52 6.93 6.33
C ILE A 90 0.74 7.32 7.10
N THR A 91 1.59 6.34 7.38
CA THR A 91 2.84 6.52 8.14
C THR A 91 4.05 6.70 7.23
N LEU A 92 4.07 6.00 6.09
CA LEU A 92 5.18 6.00 5.14
C LEU A 92 4.71 5.60 3.73
N VAL A 93 5.35 6.18 2.71
CA VAL A 93 5.26 5.72 1.32
C VAL A 93 6.67 5.36 0.86
N GLN A 94 6.85 4.15 0.36
CA GLN A 94 8.15 3.60 -0.04
C GLN A 94 8.12 3.17 -1.51
N GLU A 95 9.26 3.33 -2.19
CA GLU A 95 9.44 2.84 -3.56
C GLU A 95 9.45 1.32 -3.59
N ALA A 96 8.80 0.76 -4.61
CA ALA A 96 8.85 -0.66 -4.89
C ALA A 96 9.02 -0.90 -6.38
N ASP A 97 9.54 -2.08 -6.69
CA ASP A 97 9.76 -2.52 -8.06
C ASP A 97 9.47 -4.03 -8.15
N ILE A 98 8.23 -4.42 -7.88
CA ILE A 98 7.82 -5.83 -7.80
C ILE A 98 6.95 -6.18 -9.00
N ASP A 99 7.44 -7.08 -9.83
CA ASP A 99 6.69 -7.66 -10.94
C ASP A 99 5.70 -8.72 -10.43
N LEU A 100 4.45 -8.65 -10.86
CA LEU A 100 3.41 -9.65 -10.52
C LEU A 100 3.19 -10.66 -11.64
N ASP A 101 3.79 -10.48 -12.83
CA ASP A 101 3.63 -11.44 -13.92
C ASP A 101 4.22 -12.81 -13.53
N ASN A 102 3.47 -13.87 -13.86
CA ASN A 102 3.71 -15.25 -13.44
C ASN A 102 5.10 -15.79 -13.84
N HIS A 103 5.71 -16.51 -12.89
CA HIS A 103 6.42 -17.76 -13.15
C HIS A 103 5.42 -18.91 -13.10
#